data_AF-A0AAE1RUM6-F1
#
_entry.id   AF-A0AAE1RUM6-F1
#
_cell.length_a   1.000
_cell.length_b   1.000
_cell.length_c   1.000
_cell.angle_alpha   90.00
_cell.angle_beta   90.00
_cell.angle_gamma   90.00
#
_symmetry.space_group_name_H-M   'P 1'
#
loop_
_entity.id
_entity.type
_entity.pdbx_description
1 polymer ?
#
loop_
_entity_poly.entity_id
_entity_poly.type
_entity_poly.pdbx_seq_one_letter_code
_entity_poly.pdbx_strand_id
1 'polypeptide(L)'
;MVTETELEEKSRKGGLKTMPFIIVNESFEKVASFGLQPNMIIYLMTFYQVSAATGASILGIWNAFSNGLAIVVGHLLLILTWGMIILWLTAMVLQLTSSPCSQLQHVCNGPTAVQLAVLFSSFGFMSLGAVFVRPCSIIFGADQLEEKEKPENQRLIDSYFNWYYASIGISTIFAVTIIIYIQDNYGWQVGFGIPVILMFLSVSMFLIGSPFYIKVKAEESLFIGLVQAVVAAFRKRFANIPLIDFDDCYHQPHESEILAPSNDFRFLNRAYMIHDPQRDLNPDGSASNPWSLCSVEQVESLKALLKVLPMWSTGIAIFAMTRQFPFSVLQTKTMDRHIFPQFEVSAASFSVFMMIALTIWIIFYDRVLVPLLSKYTGRPRGLSPVFRMGIGIIVSCVSMALSAITESIRRGRA
;
A
#
# COMPACT_ATOMS: atom_id res chain seq x y z
N MET A 1 -37.61 -10.07 2.63
CA MET A 1 -38.43 -10.00 1.40
C MET A 1 -37.93 -8.78 0.65
N VAL A 2 -37.04 -8.97 -0.32
CA VAL A 2 -36.47 -7.88 -1.13
C VAL A 2 -37.54 -7.47 -2.14
N THR A 3 -37.95 -6.20 -2.17
CA THR A 3 -38.97 -5.73 -3.11
C THR A 3 -38.45 -5.77 -4.55
N GLU A 4 -39.30 -6.05 -5.56
CA GLU A 4 -38.92 -6.10 -6.98
C GLU A 4 -38.17 -4.85 -7.45
N THR A 5 -38.47 -3.69 -6.86
CA THR A 5 -37.76 -2.42 -7.08
C THR A 5 -36.31 -2.43 -6.59
N GLU A 6 -35.99 -3.12 -5.48
CA GLU A 6 -34.60 -3.28 -5.01
C GLU A 6 -33.79 -4.24 -5.91
N LEU A 7 -34.45 -5.24 -6.50
CA LEU A 7 -33.84 -6.15 -7.48
C LEU A 7 -33.56 -5.44 -8.81
N GLU A 8 -34.47 -4.58 -9.29
CA GLU A 8 -34.25 -3.75 -10.49
C GLU A 8 -33.17 -2.68 -10.28
N GLU A 9 -33.09 -2.06 -9.10
CA GLU A 9 -32.07 -1.06 -8.81
C GLU A 9 -30.67 -1.68 -8.69
N LYS A 10 -30.59 -2.91 -8.16
CA LYS A 10 -29.36 -3.72 -8.10
C LYS A 10 -28.91 -4.17 -9.50
N SER A 11 -29.86 -4.51 -10.38
CA SER A 11 -29.60 -4.82 -11.81
C SER A 11 -29.00 -3.64 -12.59
N ARG A 12 -29.26 -2.39 -12.16
CA ARG A 12 -28.75 -1.16 -12.81
C ARG A 12 -27.40 -0.66 -12.30
N LYS A 13 -26.84 -1.16 -11.20
CA LYS A 13 -25.56 -0.70 -10.62
C LYS A 13 -24.47 -1.77 -10.79
N GLY A 14 -23.21 -1.35 -10.83
CA GLY A 14 -22.05 -2.23 -10.98
C GLY A 14 -21.81 -2.71 -12.41
N GLY A 15 -21.07 -3.81 -12.53
CA GLY A 15 -20.69 -4.45 -13.78
C GLY A 15 -19.56 -3.73 -14.52
N LEU A 16 -19.24 -4.25 -15.71
CA LEU A 16 -18.09 -3.80 -16.52
C LEU A 16 -18.09 -2.31 -16.88
N LYS A 17 -19.26 -1.66 -16.92
CA LYS A 17 -19.37 -0.21 -17.18
C LYS A 17 -18.69 0.67 -16.14
N THR A 18 -18.47 0.15 -14.93
CA THR A 18 -17.76 0.87 -13.85
C THR A 18 -16.24 0.80 -13.99
N MET A 19 -15.73 -0.20 -14.72
CA MET A 19 -14.29 -0.48 -14.82
C MET A 19 -13.47 0.69 -15.39
N PRO A 20 -13.90 1.37 -16.49
CA PRO A 20 -13.12 2.47 -17.03
C PRO A 20 -12.93 3.61 -16.01
N PHE A 21 -13.96 3.94 -15.24
CA PHE A 21 -13.88 5.00 -14.23
C PHE A 21 -12.89 4.65 -13.11
N ILE A 22 -12.91 3.39 -12.65
CA ILE A 22 -12.04 2.92 -11.57
C ILE A 22 -10.59 2.81 -12.05
N ILE A 23 -10.36 2.21 -13.21
CA ILE A 23 -9.01 2.04 -13.79
C ILE A 23 -8.39 3.40 -14.13
N VAL A 24 -9.15 4.33 -14.72
CA VAL A 24 -8.64 5.68 -15.04
C VAL A 24 -8.35 6.47 -13.77
N ASN A 25 -9.23 6.42 -12.77
CA ASN A 25 -8.97 7.03 -11.46
C ASN A 25 -7.66 6.48 -10.86
N GLU A 26 -7.52 5.15 -10.78
CA GLU A 26 -6.31 4.55 -10.22
C GLU A 26 -5.05 4.93 -11.01
N SER A 27 -5.15 4.95 -12.34
CA SER A 27 -4.02 5.31 -13.21
C SER A 27 -3.55 6.74 -12.97
N PHE A 28 -4.47 7.71 -12.90
CA PHE A 28 -4.12 9.10 -12.62
C PHE A 28 -3.57 9.30 -11.21
N GLU A 29 -4.13 8.65 -10.20
CA GLU A 29 -3.56 8.64 -8.85
C GLU A 29 -2.12 8.11 -8.87
N LYS A 30 -1.87 7.00 -9.58
CA LYS A 30 -0.55 6.38 -9.67
C LYS A 30 0.45 7.27 -10.37
N VAL A 31 0.08 7.91 -11.48
CA VAL A 31 0.96 8.87 -12.16
C VAL A 31 1.29 10.04 -11.24
N ALA A 32 0.29 10.62 -10.57
CA ALA A 32 0.49 11.75 -9.66
C ALA A 32 1.39 11.38 -8.46
N SER A 33 1.09 10.26 -7.79
CA SER A 33 1.84 9.80 -6.60
C SER A 33 3.27 9.39 -6.93
N PHE A 34 3.48 8.52 -7.92
CA PHE A 34 4.82 8.02 -8.27
C PHE A 34 5.66 9.05 -9.03
N GLY A 35 5.04 10.05 -9.65
CA GLY A 35 5.76 11.15 -10.30
C GLY A 35 6.45 12.09 -9.30
N LEU A 36 5.96 12.17 -8.07
CA LEU A 36 6.52 13.06 -7.04
C LEU A 36 7.66 12.43 -6.23
N GLN A 37 7.67 11.11 -6.05
CA GLN A 37 8.58 10.45 -5.09
C GLN A 37 10.05 10.44 -5.49
N PRO A 38 10.45 9.95 -6.69
CA PRO A 38 11.86 9.63 -6.94
C PRO A 38 12.76 10.87 -6.97
N ASN A 39 12.23 11.98 -7.49
CA ASN A 39 12.99 13.21 -7.65
C ASN A 39 13.00 14.09 -6.37
N MET A 40 12.17 13.76 -5.38
CA MET A 40 12.00 14.58 -4.18
C MET A 40 13.31 14.81 -3.41
N ILE A 41 14.27 13.86 -3.47
CA ILE A 41 15.58 14.04 -2.84
C ILE A 41 16.33 15.25 -3.41
N ILE A 42 16.23 15.48 -4.72
CA ILE A 42 16.85 16.62 -5.39
C ILE A 42 16.15 17.92 -4.98
N TYR A 43 14.83 17.90 -4.85
CA TYR A 43 14.05 19.06 -4.38
C TYR A 43 14.45 19.46 -2.95
N LEU A 44 14.51 18.49 -2.03
CA LEU A 44 14.91 18.72 -0.64
C LEU A 44 16.34 19.28 -0.54
N MET A 45 17.28 18.71 -1.27
CA MET A 45 18.67 19.19 -1.25
C MET A 45 18.82 20.58 -1.87
N THR A 46 18.09 20.87 -2.95
CA THR A 46 18.21 22.14 -3.68
C THR A 46 17.48 23.29 -2.97
N PHE A 47 16.24 23.07 -2.52
CA PHE A 47 15.36 24.14 -2.02
C PHE A 47 15.22 24.19 -0.51
N TYR A 48 15.55 23.11 0.20
CA TYR A 48 15.55 23.07 1.66
C TYR A 48 16.96 22.91 2.23
N GLN A 49 17.99 22.80 1.37
CA GLN A 49 19.41 22.71 1.76
C GLN A 49 19.68 21.62 2.82
N VAL A 50 18.85 20.58 2.84
CA VAL A 50 19.05 19.46 3.78
C VAL A 50 20.14 18.53 3.26
N SER A 51 20.90 17.93 4.18
CA SER A 51 21.89 16.93 3.81
C SER A 51 21.24 15.72 3.12
N ALA A 52 22.00 15.02 2.26
CA ALA A 52 21.52 13.80 1.61
C ALA A 52 21.01 12.73 2.61
N ALA A 53 21.70 12.59 3.75
CA ALA A 53 21.32 11.63 4.81
C ALA A 53 20.01 12.02 5.50
N THR A 54 19.84 13.30 5.83
CA THR A 54 18.61 13.83 6.43
C THR A 54 17.45 13.73 5.42
N GLY A 55 17.67 14.12 4.17
CA GLY A 55 16.68 14.03 3.10
C GLY A 55 16.21 12.60 2.85
N ALA A 56 17.13 11.63 2.75
CA ALA A 56 16.78 10.21 2.61
C ALA A 56 15.97 9.69 3.81
N SER A 57 16.30 10.15 5.02
CA SER A 57 15.54 9.80 6.23
C SER A 57 14.12 10.35 6.21
N ILE A 58 13.95 11.62 5.82
CA ILE A 58 12.64 12.26 5.64
C ILE A 58 11.79 11.50 4.62
N LEU A 59 12.35 11.17 3.46
CA LEU A 59 11.64 10.42 2.42
C LEU A 59 11.32 8.99 2.85
N GLY A 60 12.22 8.35 3.59
CA GLY A 60 11.97 7.04 4.19
C GLY A 60 10.80 7.05 5.17
N ILE A 61 10.72 8.08 6.01
CA ILE A 61 9.60 8.31 6.94
C ILE A 61 8.30 8.56 6.16
N TRP A 62 8.33 9.45 5.16
CA TRP A 62 7.17 9.72 4.30
C TRP A 62 6.66 8.44 3.62
N ASN A 63 7.57 7.62 3.07
CA ASN A 63 7.21 6.35 2.45
C ASN A 63 6.65 5.35 3.47
N ALA A 64 7.21 5.29 4.69
CA ALA A 64 6.71 4.43 5.76
C ALA A 64 5.29 4.82 6.18
N PHE A 65 5.02 6.12 6.38
CA PHE A 65 3.67 6.60 6.67
C PHE A 65 2.70 6.35 5.53
N SER A 66 3.13 6.52 4.28
CA SER A 66 2.27 6.31 3.09
C SER A 66 1.90 4.84 2.83
N ASN A 67 2.66 3.89 3.39
CA ASN A 67 2.40 2.44 3.29
C ASN A 67 2.00 1.82 4.64
N GLY A 68 1.72 2.63 5.66
CA GLY A 68 1.28 2.17 6.98
C GLY A 68 -0.11 1.55 6.95
N LEU A 69 -0.51 0.91 8.06
CA LEU A 69 -1.86 0.35 8.19
C LEU A 69 -2.92 1.47 8.23
N ALA A 70 -3.95 1.31 7.41
CA ALA A 70 -5.15 2.15 7.39
C ALA A 70 -6.01 1.91 8.65
N ILE A 71 -6.15 2.91 9.52
CA ILE A 71 -6.91 2.79 10.79
C ILE A 71 -8.20 3.64 10.83
N VAL A 72 -8.51 4.51 9.86
CA VAL A 72 -9.64 5.47 9.94
C VAL A 72 -10.43 5.65 8.63
N VAL A 73 -11.76 5.66 8.68
CA VAL A 73 -12.63 5.83 7.49
C VAL A 73 -13.09 7.29 7.32
N GLY A 74 -12.89 7.89 6.13
CA GLY A 74 -13.66 9.06 5.64
C GLY A 74 -12.94 10.12 4.77
N HIS A 75 -13.51 10.47 3.59
CA HIS A 75 -13.13 11.54 2.63
C HIS A 75 -11.63 11.64 2.21
N LEU A 76 -11.05 10.53 1.78
CA LEU A 76 -9.59 10.32 1.81
C LEU A 76 -8.88 10.78 0.52
N LEU A 77 -9.58 10.76 -0.63
CA LEU A 77 -9.07 11.28 -1.90
C LEU A 77 -8.86 12.80 -1.87
N LEU A 78 -9.76 13.53 -1.19
CA LEU A 78 -9.64 14.97 -1.03
C LEU A 78 -8.42 15.32 -0.17
N ILE A 79 -8.17 14.56 0.91
CA ILE A 79 -6.99 14.74 1.77
C ILE A 79 -5.70 14.57 0.95
N LEU A 80 -5.65 13.58 0.06
CA LEU A 80 -4.51 13.38 -0.84
C LEU A 80 -4.30 14.57 -1.80
N THR A 81 -5.39 15.10 -2.37
CA THR A 81 -5.32 16.30 -3.23
C THR A 81 -4.80 17.53 -2.48
N TRP A 82 -5.28 17.76 -1.25
CA TRP A 82 -4.80 18.86 -0.41
C TRP A 82 -3.31 18.75 -0.13
N GLY A 83 -2.81 17.55 0.16
CA GLY A 83 -1.38 17.32 0.35
C GLY A 83 -0.55 17.70 -0.89
N MET A 84 -1.00 17.33 -2.09
CA MET A 84 -0.32 17.70 -3.34
C MET A 84 -0.44 19.19 -3.66
N ILE A 85 -1.57 19.84 -3.37
CA ILE A 85 -1.74 21.29 -3.54
C ILE A 85 -0.78 22.05 -2.62
N ILE A 86 -0.66 21.65 -1.36
CA ILE A 86 0.28 22.27 -0.41
C ILE A 86 1.71 22.09 -0.91
N LEU A 87 2.08 20.90 -1.38
CA LEU A 87 3.39 20.66 -1.97
C LEU A 87 3.64 21.55 -3.18
N TRP A 88 2.67 21.67 -4.09
CA TRP A 88 2.77 22.53 -5.26
C TRP A 88 2.94 24.01 -4.88
N LEU A 89 2.23 24.46 -3.84
CA LEU A 89 2.36 25.80 -3.31
C LEU A 89 3.79 26.09 -2.83
N THR A 90 4.51 25.09 -2.27
CA THR A 90 5.92 25.26 -1.89
C THR A 90 6.82 25.61 -3.07
N ALA A 91 6.53 25.08 -4.27
CA ALA A 91 7.30 25.39 -5.48
C ALA A 91 6.88 26.73 -6.12
N MET A 92 5.62 27.15 -5.94
CA MET A 92 5.11 28.41 -6.48
C MET A 92 5.52 29.63 -5.65
N VAL A 93 5.54 29.49 -4.32
CA VAL A 93 5.85 30.60 -3.42
C VAL A 93 7.30 30.49 -2.95
N LEU A 94 8.19 31.32 -3.51
CA LEU A 94 9.61 31.33 -3.18
C LEU A 94 9.89 31.54 -1.68
N GLN A 95 8.97 32.18 -0.94
CA GLN A 95 9.08 32.37 0.52
C GLN A 95 8.90 31.06 1.32
N LEU A 96 8.25 30.05 0.73
CA LEU A 96 8.06 28.72 1.33
C LEU A 96 9.24 27.77 1.08
N THR A 97 10.22 28.20 0.29
CA THR A 97 11.50 27.53 0.07
C THR A 97 12.65 28.41 0.55
N SER A 98 13.79 27.81 0.86
CA SER A 98 14.99 28.60 1.12
C SER A 98 15.47 29.20 -0.20
N SER A 99 15.83 30.49 -0.21
CA SER A 99 16.41 31.12 -1.40
C SER A 99 17.61 30.28 -1.85
N PRO A 100 17.76 29.97 -3.16
CA PRO A 100 18.94 29.27 -3.63
C PRO A 100 20.17 30.05 -3.21
N CYS A 101 21.10 29.39 -2.51
CA CYS A 101 22.38 30.01 -2.19
C CYS A 101 23.07 30.37 -3.51
N SER A 102 23.37 31.64 -3.72
CA SER A 102 24.34 32.00 -4.75
C SER A 102 25.67 31.35 -4.36
N GLN A 103 26.40 30.80 -5.35
CA GLN A 103 27.71 30.18 -5.12
C GLN A 103 28.74 31.12 -4.48
N LEU A 104 28.41 32.41 -4.32
CA LEU A 104 29.23 33.44 -3.69
C LEU A 104 29.10 33.52 -2.15
N GLN A 105 28.13 32.83 -1.53
CA GLN A 105 27.86 32.97 -0.09
C GLN A 105 28.18 31.67 0.66
N HIS A 106 29.30 31.68 1.39
CA HIS A 106 29.84 30.52 2.11
C HIS A 106 29.00 30.03 3.30
N VAL A 107 27.94 30.74 3.69
CA VAL A 107 27.04 30.37 4.80
C VAL A 107 25.60 30.47 4.31
N CYS A 108 25.00 29.32 4.01
CA CYS A 108 23.57 29.24 3.75
C CYS A 108 22.82 29.01 5.05
N ASN A 109 21.84 29.88 5.34
CA ASN A 109 20.94 29.65 6.47
C ASN A 109 20.08 28.42 6.15
N GLY A 110 19.99 27.48 7.10
CA GLY A 110 19.12 26.31 6.98
C GLY A 110 17.64 26.68 6.85
N PRO A 111 16.77 25.70 6.51
CA PRO A 111 15.35 25.96 6.30
C PRO A 111 14.70 26.46 7.59
N THR A 112 13.79 27.43 7.45
CA THR A 112 13.05 27.93 8.62
C THR A 112 12.05 26.88 9.11
N ALA A 113 11.70 26.93 10.40
CA ALA A 113 10.72 26.00 10.98
C ALA A 113 9.37 26.04 10.26
N VAL A 114 8.96 27.22 9.76
CA VAL A 114 7.71 27.39 9.01
C VAL A 114 7.79 26.69 7.65
N GLN A 115 8.90 26.84 6.91
CA GLN A 115 9.09 26.17 5.62
C GLN A 115 9.03 24.65 5.77
N LEU A 116 9.67 24.12 6.81
CA LEU A 116 9.68 22.69 7.10
C LEU A 116 8.31 22.19 7.56
N ALA A 117 7.58 22.98 8.37
CA ALA A 117 6.23 22.65 8.81
C ALA A 117 5.24 22.54 7.64
N VAL A 118 5.30 23.47 6.67
CA VAL A 118 4.47 23.42 5.46
C VAL A 118 4.78 22.19 4.62
N LEU A 119 6.08 21.90 4.40
CA LEU A 119 6.53 20.71 3.68
C LEU A 119 6.05 19.42 4.36
N PHE A 120 6.25 19.28 5.67
CA PHE A 120 5.84 18.08 6.40
C PHE A 120 4.33 17.93 6.51
N SER A 121 3.59 19.04 6.57
CA SER A 121 2.11 19.03 6.45
C SER A 121 1.68 18.43 5.10
N SER A 122 2.33 18.82 4.00
CA SER A 122 2.07 18.24 2.68
C SER A 122 2.30 16.72 2.65
N PHE A 123 3.43 16.25 3.21
CA PHE A 123 3.76 14.83 3.30
C PHE A 123 2.78 14.07 4.20
N GLY A 124 2.33 14.67 5.30
CA GLY A 124 1.33 14.10 6.20
C GLY A 124 -0.01 13.89 5.50
N PHE A 125 -0.54 14.92 4.83
CA PHE A 125 -1.80 14.80 4.09
C PHE A 125 -1.69 13.81 2.91
N MET A 126 -0.58 13.80 2.17
CA MET A 126 -0.38 12.80 1.12
C MET A 126 -0.28 11.38 1.69
N SER A 127 0.39 11.19 2.83
CA SER A 127 0.48 9.87 3.48
C SER A 127 -0.89 9.38 3.93
N LEU A 128 -1.66 10.25 4.61
CA LEU A 128 -3.00 9.93 5.06
C LEU A 128 -3.87 9.51 3.88
N GLY A 129 -3.90 10.30 2.80
CA GLY A 129 -4.66 9.94 1.61
C GLY A 129 -4.23 8.61 0.97
N ALA A 130 -2.93 8.38 0.82
CA ALA A 130 -2.39 7.19 0.17
C ALA A 130 -2.68 5.88 0.93
N VAL A 131 -2.59 5.91 2.27
CA VAL A 131 -2.82 4.75 3.15
C VAL A 131 -4.21 4.16 2.95
N PHE A 132 -5.22 4.98 2.66
CA PHE A 132 -6.59 4.51 2.51
C PHE A 132 -6.99 4.24 1.08
N VAL A 133 -6.61 5.12 0.15
CA VAL A 133 -7.07 5.03 -1.24
C VAL A 133 -6.60 3.73 -1.89
N ARG A 134 -5.34 3.36 -1.67
CA ARG A 134 -4.69 2.22 -2.37
C ARG A 134 -5.27 0.84 -2.01
N PRO A 135 -5.41 0.45 -0.73
CA PRO A 135 -6.00 -0.84 -0.40
C PRO A 135 -7.50 -0.89 -0.71
N CYS A 136 -8.20 0.24 -0.61
CA CYS A 136 -9.64 0.27 -0.88
C CYS A 136 -9.97 0.25 -2.37
N SER A 137 -9.16 0.86 -3.26
CA SER A 137 -9.53 0.98 -4.68
C SER A 137 -9.58 -0.35 -5.42
N ILE A 138 -8.65 -1.27 -5.12
CA ILE A 138 -8.61 -2.60 -5.71
C ILE A 138 -9.80 -3.47 -5.27
N ILE A 139 -10.13 -3.45 -3.97
CA ILE A 139 -11.25 -4.21 -3.40
C ILE A 139 -12.57 -3.61 -3.90
N PHE A 140 -12.69 -2.28 -3.87
CA PHE A 140 -13.86 -1.56 -4.37
C PHE A 140 -14.18 -1.89 -5.83
N GLY A 141 -13.16 -2.02 -6.67
CA GLY A 141 -13.36 -2.43 -8.06
C GLY A 141 -13.75 -3.89 -8.22
N ALA A 142 -13.19 -4.79 -7.39
CA ALA A 142 -13.62 -6.18 -7.36
C ALA A 142 -15.11 -6.31 -6.94
N ASP A 143 -15.55 -5.54 -5.94
CA ASP A 143 -16.95 -5.50 -5.48
C ASP A 143 -17.93 -5.07 -6.58
N GLN A 144 -17.48 -4.34 -7.60
CA GLN A 144 -18.35 -3.95 -8.72
C GLN A 144 -18.65 -5.10 -9.69
N LEU A 145 -17.78 -6.11 -9.75
CA LEU A 145 -17.90 -7.25 -10.66
C LEU A 145 -18.61 -8.44 -10.03
N GLU A 146 -18.84 -8.40 -8.72
CA GLU A 146 -19.36 -9.53 -7.96
C GLU A 146 -20.88 -9.69 -8.13
N GLU A 147 -21.30 -10.41 -9.16
CA GLU A 147 -22.54 -11.19 -9.08
C GLU A 147 -22.22 -12.52 -8.37
N LYS A 148 -22.49 -12.59 -7.06
CA LYS A 148 -22.15 -13.71 -6.14
C LYS A 148 -22.69 -15.10 -6.55
N GLU A 149 -23.42 -15.21 -7.65
CA GLU A 149 -24.22 -16.41 -7.98
C GLU A 149 -23.78 -17.12 -9.28
N LYS A 150 -22.81 -16.61 -10.06
CA LYS A 150 -22.41 -17.24 -11.36
C LYS A 150 -20.94 -17.69 -11.42
N PRO A 151 -20.66 -18.97 -11.71
CA PRO A 151 -19.29 -19.48 -11.83
C PRO A 151 -18.52 -18.92 -13.05
N GLU A 152 -19.21 -18.35 -14.05
CA GLU A 152 -18.57 -17.66 -15.18
C GLU A 152 -17.83 -16.37 -14.78
N ASN A 153 -18.06 -15.85 -13.57
CA ASN A 153 -17.48 -14.58 -13.10
C ASN A 153 -16.02 -14.69 -12.66
N GLN A 154 -15.48 -15.89 -12.41
CA GLN A 154 -14.09 -16.02 -11.95
C GLN A 154 -13.08 -15.52 -13.00
N ARG A 155 -13.30 -15.84 -14.28
CA ARG A 155 -12.46 -15.34 -15.39
C ARG A 155 -12.54 -13.82 -15.53
N LEU A 156 -13.71 -13.23 -15.23
CA LEU A 156 -13.93 -11.79 -15.29
C LEU A 156 -13.12 -11.08 -14.20
N ILE A 157 -13.15 -11.61 -12.99
CA ILE A 157 -12.38 -11.11 -11.84
C ILE A 157 -10.87 -11.21 -12.11
N ASP A 158 -10.39 -12.36 -12.61
CA ASP A 158 -8.99 -12.53 -12.99
C ASP A 158 -8.55 -11.53 -14.07
N SER A 159 -9.39 -11.31 -15.09
CA SER A 159 -9.15 -10.32 -16.14
C SER A 159 -9.08 -8.90 -15.58
N TYR A 160 -9.96 -8.56 -14.62
CA TYR A 160 -9.92 -7.28 -13.93
C TYR A 160 -8.60 -7.07 -13.19
N PHE A 161 -8.16 -8.02 -12.38
CA PHE A 161 -6.88 -7.91 -11.68
C PHE A 161 -5.72 -7.74 -12.66
N ASN A 162 -5.71 -8.49 -13.76
CA ASN A 162 -4.68 -8.36 -14.80
C ASN A 162 -4.65 -6.95 -15.42
N TRP A 163 -5.81 -6.42 -15.84
CA TRP A 163 -5.91 -5.07 -16.40
C TRP A 163 -5.57 -3.98 -15.38
N TYR A 164 -6.00 -4.16 -14.13
CA TYR A 164 -5.70 -3.25 -13.04
C TYR A 164 -4.19 -3.16 -12.80
N TYR A 165 -3.50 -4.30 -12.66
CA TYR A 165 -2.04 -4.32 -12.49
C TYR A 165 -1.28 -3.82 -13.73
N ALA A 166 -1.75 -4.14 -14.93
CA ALA A 166 -1.17 -3.62 -16.17
C ALA A 166 -1.28 -2.09 -16.24
N SER A 167 -2.45 -1.55 -15.91
CA SER A 167 -2.69 -0.10 -15.90
C SER A 167 -1.82 0.61 -14.87
N ILE A 168 -1.67 0.04 -13.67
CA ILE A 168 -0.75 0.56 -12.65
C ILE A 168 0.70 0.55 -13.17
N GLY A 169 1.15 -0.55 -13.75
CA GLY A 169 2.52 -0.67 -14.28
C GLY A 169 2.83 0.36 -15.36
N ILE A 170 1.94 0.53 -16.34
CA ILE A 170 2.07 1.53 -17.41
C ILE A 170 2.06 2.95 -16.82
N SER A 171 1.14 3.22 -15.89
CA SER A 171 1.04 4.51 -15.20
C SER A 171 2.31 4.85 -14.44
N THR A 172 2.88 3.90 -13.69
CA THR A 172 4.13 4.10 -12.96
C THR A 172 5.31 4.34 -13.91
N ILE A 173 5.41 3.61 -15.02
CA ILE A 173 6.46 3.86 -16.04
C ILE A 173 6.32 5.27 -16.61
N PHE A 174 5.11 5.71 -16.96
CA PHE A 174 4.85 7.07 -17.42
C PHE A 174 5.25 8.11 -16.37
N ALA A 175 4.94 7.86 -15.10
CA ALA A 175 5.27 8.74 -13.98
C ALA A 175 6.79 8.92 -13.83
N VAL A 176 7.54 7.82 -13.76
CA VAL A 176 8.98 7.87 -13.51
C VAL A 176 9.80 8.32 -14.73
N THR A 177 9.19 8.38 -15.91
CA THR A 177 9.85 8.86 -17.13
C THR A 177 9.44 10.30 -17.43
N ILE A 178 8.18 10.51 -17.79
CA ILE A 178 7.69 11.79 -18.34
C ILE A 178 7.54 12.85 -17.25
N ILE A 179 6.93 12.52 -16.11
CA ILE A 179 6.74 13.52 -15.05
C ILE A 179 8.09 13.96 -14.47
N ILE A 180 9.01 13.02 -14.27
CA ILE A 180 10.36 13.33 -13.79
C ILE A 180 11.13 14.17 -14.81
N TYR A 181 11.04 13.83 -16.10
CA TYR A 181 11.64 14.63 -17.16
C TYR A 181 11.12 16.08 -17.16
N ILE A 182 9.81 16.26 -16.93
CA ILE A 182 9.20 17.59 -16.83
C ILE A 182 9.72 18.35 -15.61
N GLN A 183 9.84 17.69 -14.45
CA GLN A 183 10.38 18.30 -13.23
C GLN A 183 11.81 18.82 -13.43
N ASP A 184 12.67 18.05 -14.11
CA ASP A 184 14.06 18.43 -14.32
C ASP A 184 14.24 19.51 -15.39
N ASN A 185 13.48 19.47 -16.49
CA ASN A 185 13.68 20.35 -17.65
C ASN A 185 12.81 21.61 -17.65
N TYR A 186 11.58 21.52 -17.12
CA TYR A 186 10.62 22.64 -17.07
C TYR A 186 10.40 23.18 -15.65
N GLY A 187 11.10 22.60 -14.66
CA GLY A 187 11.11 23.05 -13.28
C GLY A 187 9.99 22.50 -12.40
N TRP A 188 10.18 22.66 -11.09
CA TRP A 188 9.33 22.11 -10.04
C TRP A 188 7.92 22.71 -10.01
N GLN A 189 7.77 23.96 -10.46
CA GLN A 189 6.48 24.63 -10.56
C GLN A 189 5.52 23.89 -11.50
N VAL A 190 6.00 23.51 -12.69
CA VAL A 190 5.22 22.72 -13.65
C VAL A 190 5.17 21.27 -13.20
N GLY A 191 6.31 20.73 -12.76
CA GLY A 191 6.46 19.33 -12.38
C GLY A 191 5.61 18.88 -11.18
N PHE A 192 5.27 19.78 -10.24
CA PHE A 192 4.33 19.51 -9.15
C PHE A 192 2.88 19.90 -9.49
N GLY A 193 2.68 20.83 -10.42
CA GLY A 193 1.34 21.21 -10.87
C GLY A 193 0.62 20.11 -11.66
N ILE A 194 1.35 19.36 -12.50
CA ILE A 194 0.78 18.26 -13.28
C ILE A 194 0.17 17.17 -12.37
N PRO A 195 0.86 16.64 -11.34
CA PRO A 195 0.27 15.73 -10.35
C PRO A 195 -1.02 16.25 -9.70
N VAL A 196 -1.11 17.55 -9.39
CA VAL A 196 -2.34 18.15 -8.83
C VAL A 196 -3.49 18.07 -9.84
N ILE A 197 -3.24 18.43 -11.10
CA ILE A 197 -4.24 18.36 -12.17
C ILE A 197 -4.68 16.92 -12.41
N LEU A 198 -3.74 15.98 -12.50
CA LEU A 198 -4.03 14.56 -12.67
C LEU A 198 -4.85 14.02 -11.52
N MET A 199 -4.55 14.43 -10.28
CA MET A 199 -5.33 14.00 -9.14
C MET A 199 -6.74 14.61 -9.12
N PHE A 200 -6.90 15.86 -9.53
CA PHE A 200 -8.22 16.46 -9.70
C PHE A 200 -9.04 15.68 -10.75
N LEU A 201 -8.42 15.29 -11.87
CA LEU A 201 -9.06 14.45 -12.88
C LEU A 201 -9.40 13.05 -12.34
N SER A 202 -8.53 12.46 -11.52
CA SER A 202 -8.79 11.19 -10.81
C SER A 202 -10.07 11.27 -10.00
N VAL A 203 -10.14 12.25 -9.08
CA VAL A 203 -11.31 12.47 -8.23
C VAL A 203 -12.57 12.74 -9.05
N SER A 204 -12.45 13.56 -10.10
CA SER A 204 -13.57 13.86 -10.99
C SER A 204 -14.11 12.61 -11.68
N MET A 205 -13.23 11.75 -12.23
CA MET A 205 -13.63 10.49 -12.87
C MET A 205 -14.29 9.53 -11.87
N PHE A 206 -13.78 9.46 -10.64
CA PHE A 206 -14.39 8.65 -9.59
C PHE A 206 -15.80 9.16 -9.22
N LEU A 207 -15.97 10.48 -9.09
CA LEU A 207 -17.27 11.09 -8.77
C LEU A 207 -18.28 10.95 -9.91
N ILE A 208 -17.85 11.09 -11.17
CA ILE A 208 -18.70 10.86 -12.36
C ILE A 208 -19.19 9.41 -12.39
N GLY A 209 -18.35 8.45 -11.99
CA GLY A 209 -18.71 7.04 -11.88
C GLY A 209 -19.65 6.70 -10.70
N SER A 210 -19.76 7.58 -9.70
CA SER A 210 -20.51 7.34 -8.44
C SER A 210 -21.95 6.85 -8.60
N PRO A 211 -22.77 7.35 -9.56
CA PRO A 211 -24.13 6.85 -9.78
C PRO A 211 -24.19 5.39 -10.25
N PHE A 212 -23.11 4.90 -10.86
CA PHE A 212 -23.03 3.54 -11.40
C PHE A 212 -22.47 2.53 -10.40
N TYR A 213 -21.87 2.96 -9.29
CA TYR A 213 -21.23 2.06 -8.35
C TYR A 213 -22.20 1.36 -7.40
N ILE A 214 -21.91 0.09 -7.13
CA ILE A 214 -22.46 -0.66 -6.00
C ILE A 214 -21.75 -0.17 -4.74
N LYS A 215 -22.53 0.32 -3.78
CA LYS A 215 -22.05 0.80 -2.49
C LYS A 215 -22.35 -0.27 -1.44
N VAL A 216 -21.34 -1.08 -1.14
CA VAL A 216 -21.42 -2.12 -0.12
C VAL A 216 -21.56 -1.46 1.25
N LYS A 217 -22.47 -1.96 2.08
CA LYS A 217 -22.63 -1.49 3.46
C LYS A 217 -21.38 -1.88 4.24
N ALA A 218 -20.83 -0.95 5.04
CA ALA A 218 -19.68 -1.25 5.88
C ALA A 218 -20.04 -2.41 6.84
N GLU A 219 -19.36 -3.53 6.70
CA GLU A 219 -19.36 -4.61 7.68
C GLU A 219 -18.55 -4.17 8.92
N GLU A 220 -18.80 -4.80 10.06
CA GLU A 220 -18.07 -4.49 11.29
C GLU A 220 -16.55 -4.64 11.07
N SER A 221 -15.77 -3.71 11.63
CA SER A 221 -14.32 -3.69 11.41
C SER A 221 -13.67 -4.94 11.96
N LEU A 222 -13.07 -5.75 11.08
CA LEU A 222 -12.27 -6.93 11.43
C LEU A 222 -11.21 -6.62 12.50
N PHE A 223 -10.64 -5.42 12.48
CA PHE A 223 -9.67 -4.97 13.49
C PHE A 223 -10.29 -4.86 14.88
N ILE A 224 -11.53 -4.38 14.98
CA ILE A 224 -12.25 -4.32 16.25
C ILE A 224 -12.47 -5.73 16.77
N GLY A 225 -12.86 -6.68 15.91
CA GLY A 225 -13.01 -8.10 16.28
C GLY A 225 -11.70 -8.72 16.80
N LEU A 226 -10.56 -8.43 16.16
CA LEU A 226 -9.25 -8.89 16.63
C LEU A 226 -8.88 -8.31 18.00
N VAL A 227 -9.12 -7.02 18.22
CA VAL A 227 -8.85 -6.35 19.51
C VAL A 227 -9.80 -6.88 20.59
N GLN A 228 -11.08 -7.09 20.25
CA GLN A 228 -12.07 -7.71 21.13
C GLN A 228 -11.61 -9.10 21.59
N ALA A 229 -11.12 -9.94 20.66
CA ALA A 229 -10.60 -11.28 21.00
C ALA A 229 -9.42 -11.20 21.98
N VAL A 230 -8.48 -10.27 21.79
CA VAL A 230 -7.37 -10.04 22.72
C VAL A 230 -7.88 -9.60 24.10
N VAL A 231 -8.79 -8.61 24.13
CA VAL A 231 -9.34 -8.05 25.38
C VAL A 231 -10.17 -9.09 26.13
N ALA A 232 -11.03 -9.84 25.45
CA ALA A 232 -11.85 -10.90 26.03
C ALA A 232 -10.97 -12.01 26.62
N ALA A 233 -9.94 -12.46 25.89
CA ALA A 233 -8.99 -13.46 26.38
C ALA A 233 -8.25 -12.97 27.64
N PHE A 234 -7.83 -11.69 27.66
CA PHE A 234 -7.14 -11.11 28.80
C PHE A 234 -8.04 -10.94 30.03
N ARG A 235 -9.29 -10.51 29.83
CA ARG A 235 -10.30 -10.41 30.90
C ARG A 235 -10.59 -11.77 31.54
N LYS A 236 -10.65 -12.83 30.74
CA LYS A 236 -10.88 -14.22 31.19
C LYS A 236 -9.59 -14.93 31.63
N ARG A 237 -8.44 -14.25 31.70
CA ARG A 237 -7.15 -14.85 32.12
C ARG A 237 -7.15 -15.34 33.57
N PHE A 238 -7.94 -14.75 34.44
CA PHE A 238 -8.02 -15.13 35.86
C PHE A 238 -9.24 -15.99 36.18
N ALA A 239 -10.11 -16.25 35.20
CA ALA A 239 -11.22 -17.18 35.36
C ALA A 239 -10.68 -18.63 35.26
N ASN A 240 -11.04 -19.48 36.23
CA ASN A 240 -10.73 -20.91 36.22
C ASN A 240 -11.67 -21.64 35.26
N ILE A 241 -11.52 -21.41 33.96
CA ILE A 241 -12.32 -22.07 32.92
C ILE A 241 -11.58 -23.34 32.47
N PRO A 242 -12.15 -24.55 32.65
CA PRO A 242 -11.56 -25.77 32.16
C PRO A 242 -11.60 -25.80 30.63
N LEU A 243 -10.42 -25.76 30.00
CA LEU A 243 -10.22 -25.77 28.54
C LEU A 243 -10.36 -27.18 27.94
N ILE A 244 -11.32 -27.99 28.42
CA ILE A 244 -11.41 -29.44 28.12
C ILE A 244 -12.70 -29.79 27.37
N ASP A 245 -13.81 -29.06 27.59
CA ASP A 245 -15.07 -29.29 26.86
C ASP A 245 -15.25 -28.28 25.73
N PHE A 246 -15.38 -28.79 24.51
CA PHE A 246 -15.65 -27.99 23.31
C PHE A 246 -17.15 -27.72 23.08
N ASP A 247 -18.03 -28.30 23.91
CA ASP A 247 -19.49 -28.13 23.82
C ASP A 247 -19.95 -26.71 24.21
N ASP A 248 -19.16 -25.96 24.99
CA ASP A 248 -19.49 -24.60 25.47
C ASP A 248 -18.81 -23.46 24.66
N CYS A 249 -18.46 -23.72 23.40
CA CYS A 249 -17.84 -22.72 22.52
C CYS A 249 -18.89 -21.83 21.85
N TYR A 250 -18.68 -20.51 21.88
CA TYR A 250 -19.53 -19.58 21.15
C TYR A 250 -19.16 -19.53 19.66
N HIS A 251 -20.06 -20.01 18.81
CA HIS A 251 -19.98 -19.90 17.35
C HIS A 251 -20.94 -18.83 16.84
N GLN A 252 -20.56 -18.17 15.75
CA GLN A 252 -21.44 -17.17 15.14
C GLN A 252 -22.65 -17.87 14.47
N PRO A 253 -23.90 -17.44 14.75
CA PRO A 253 -25.11 -18.18 14.34
C PRO A 253 -25.36 -18.28 12.82
N HIS A 254 -24.55 -17.63 11.98
CA HIS A 254 -24.73 -17.59 10.51
C HIS A 254 -23.62 -18.27 9.70
N GLU A 255 -22.58 -18.82 10.32
CA GLU A 255 -21.50 -19.50 9.58
C GLU A 255 -21.72 -21.02 9.54
N SER A 256 -21.76 -21.56 8.32
CA SER A 256 -22.21 -22.95 8.03
C SER A 256 -21.11 -24.00 8.20
N GLU A 257 -19.88 -23.59 8.52
CA GLU A 257 -18.74 -24.49 8.76
C GLU A 257 -18.26 -24.33 10.20
N ILE A 258 -18.48 -25.34 11.03
CA ILE A 258 -17.96 -25.40 12.41
C ILE A 258 -16.45 -25.51 12.32
N LEU A 259 -15.74 -24.39 12.53
CA LEU A 259 -14.28 -24.39 12.57
C LEU A 259 -13.82 -25.07 13.86
N ALA A 260 -13.08 -26.19 13.73
CA ALA A 260 -12.56 -26.92 14.88
C ALA A 260 -11.52 -26.06 15.63
N PRO A 261 -11.66 -25.84 16.95
CA PRO A 261 -10.75 -24.98 17.68
C PRO A 261 -9.33 -25.53 17.75
N SER A 262 -8.33 -24.66 17.56
CA SER A 262 -6.91 -25.06 17.59
C SER A 262 -6.34 -25.03 19.01
N ASN A 263 -5.41 -25.96 19.29
CA ASN A 263 -4.62 -25.98 20.53
C ASN A 263 -3.50 -24.92 20.57
N ASP A 264 -3.20 -24.29 19.44
CA ASP A 264 -2.21 -23.22 19.37
C ASP A 264 -2.70 -21.95 20.08
N PHE A 265 -1.80 -21.28 20.80
CA PHE A 265 -2.13 -20.11 21.64
C PHE A 265 -3.34 -20.34 22.56
N ARG A 266 -3.35 -21.45 23.30
CA ARG A 266 -4.46 -21.88 24.18
C ARG A 266 -5.01 -20.81 25.13
N PHE A 267 -4.23 -19.79 25.49
CA PHE A 267 -4.72 -18.69 26.31
C PHE A 267 -5.80 -17.85 25.60
N LEU A 268 -5.77 -17.75 24.27
CA LEU A 268 -6.76 -17.05 23.46
C LEU A 268 -8.10 -17.79 23.40
N ASN A 269 -8.09 -19.12 23.56
CA ASN A 269 -9.29 -19.95 23.54
C ASN A 269 -10.32 -19.50 24.59
N ARG A 270 -9.85 -18.87 25.67
CA ARG A 270 -10.70 -18.33 26.72
C ARG A 270 -11.69 -17.27 26.22
N ALA A 271 -11.39 -16.57 25.13
CA ALA A 271 -12.26 -15.50 24.62
C ALA A 271 -13.62 -16.02 24.10
N TYR A 272 -13.68 -17.25 23.59
CA TYR A 272 -14.92 -17.84 23.05
C TYR A 272 -15.63 -18.81 24.00
N MET A 273 -15.07 -19.07 25.19
CA MET A 273 -15.72 -19.94 26.17
C MET A 273 -16.90 -19.21 26.82
N ILE A 274 -18.08 -19.84 26.82
CA ILE A 274 -19.26 -19.37 27.53
C ILE A 274 -19.06 -19.67 29.02
N HIS A 275 -19.16 -18.66 29.88
CA HIS A 275 -19.02 -18.85 31.33
C HIS A 275 -20.38 -18.89 32.01
N ASP A 276 -21.31 -18.03 31.58
CA ASP A 276 -22.68 -18.02 32.08
C ASP A 276 -23.64 -17.71 30.91
N PRO A 277 -24.39 -18.71 30.42
CA PRO A 277 -25.31 -18.52 29.29
C PRO A 277 -26.35 -17.42 29.51
N GLN A 278 -26.78 -17.15 30.75
CA GLN A 278 -27.78 -16.11 31.03
C GLN A 278 -27.20 -14.68 30.98
N ARG A 279 -25.88 -14.55 31.15
CA ARG A 279 -25.19 -13.26 31.17
C ARG A 279 -24.47 -12.98 29.86
N ASP A 280 -23.88 -14.02 29.27
CA ASP A 280 -23.00 -13.92 28.12
C ASP A 280 -23.77 -13.99 26.78
N LEU A 281 -24.99 -14.52 26.76
CA LEU A 281 -25.84 -14.62 25.58
C LEU A 281 -27.11 -13.79 25.73
N ASN A 282 -27.53 -13.19 24.63
CA ASN A 282 -28.84 -12.59 24.46
C ASN A 282 -29.89 -13.69 24.18
N PRO A 283 -31.20 -13.40 24.29
CA PRO A 283 -32.26 -14.37 24.02
C PRO A 283 -32.28 -14.92 22.58
N ASP A 284 -31.62 -14.23 21.64
CA ASP A 284 -31.45 -14.63 20.24
C ASP A 284 -30.21 -15.53 20.02
N GLY A 285 -29.45 -15.84 21.08
CA GLY A 285 -28.21 -16.61 21.01
C GLY A 285 -26.99 -15.80 20.57
N SER A 286 -27.10 -14.48 20.40
CA SER A 286 -25.96 -13.61 20.11
C SER A 286 -25.17 -13.26 21.37
N ALA A 287 -23.89 -12.91 21.22
CA ALA A 287 -23.06 -12.46 22.34
C ALA A 287 -23.61 -11.15 22.95
N SER A 288 -23.89 -11.18 24.26
CA SER A 288 -24.37 -10.04 25.06
C SER A 288 -23.35 -8.89 25.07
N ASN A 289 -22.06 -9.21 25.10
CA ASN A 289 -20.98 -8.22 25.00
C ASN A 289 -19.79 -8.76 24.17
N PRO A 290 -19.55 -8.22 22.96
CA PRO A 290 -18.43 -8.61 22.09
C PRO A 290 -17.04 -8.45 22.72
N TRP A 291 -16.90 -7.62 23.76
CA TRP A 291 -15.63 -7.40 24.47
C TRP A 291 -15.39 -8.40 25.63
N SER A 292 -16.31 -9.33 25.87
CA SER A 292 -16.16 -10.41 26.85
C SER A 292 -16.39 -11.79 26.27
N LEU A 293 -17.20 -11.92 25.22
CA LEU A 293 -17.41 -13.17 24.48
C LEU A 293 -17.22 -12.90 22.97
N CYS A 294 -16.28 -13.60 22.36
CA CYS A 294 -15.98 -13.52 20.93
C CYS A 294 -16.25 -14.87 20.26
N SER A 295 -16.44 -14.90 18.94
CA SER A 295 -16.66 -16.17 18.22
C SER A 295 -15.35 -16.96 18.06
N VAL A 296 -15.48 -18.29 17.89
CA VAL A 296 -14.34 -19.17 17.58
C VAL A 296 -13.60 -18.68 16.33
N GLU A 297 -14.33 -18.25 15.30
CA GLU A 297 -13.77 -17.85 14.02
C GLU A 297 -12.95 -16.55 14.13
N GLN A 298 -13.42 -15.59 14.94
CA GLN A 298 -12.66 -14.38 15.27
C GLN A 298 -11.34 -14.70 15.98
N VAL A 299 -11.36 -15.64 16.92
CA VAL A 299 -10.20 -16.01 17.72
C VAL A 299 -9.20 -16.84 16.91
N GLU A 300 -9.67 -17.78 16.09
CA GLU A 300 -8.81 -18.53 15.19
C GLU A 300 -8.19 -17.64 14.11
N SER A 301 -8.92 -16.63 13.62
CA SER A 301 -8.36 -15.60 12.73
C SER A 301 -7.23 -14.82 13.40
N LEU A 302 -7.38 -14.43 14.68
CA LEU A 302 -6.32 -13.79 15.46
C LEU A 302 -5.10 -14.72 15.62
N LYS A 303 -5.30 -16.00 15.91
CA LYS A 303 -4.21 -16.98 16.02
C LYS A 303 -3.47 -17.15 14.70
N ALA A 304 -4.19 -17.25 13.59
CA ALA A 304 -3.59 -17.33 12.26
C ALA A 304 -2.72 -16.09 11.98
N LEU A 305 -3.21 -14.90 12.32
CA LEU A 305 -2.45 -13.66 12.20
C LEU A 305 -1.17 -13.68 13.05
N LEU A 306 -1.25 -14.13 14.32
CA LEU A 306 -0.09 -14.26 15.20
C LEU A 306 0.96 -15.25 14.68
N LYS A 307 0.55 -16.32 13.98
CA LYS A 307 1.48 -17.26 13.34
C LYS A 307 2.19 -16.66 12.13
N VAL A 308 1.51 -15.79 11.39
CA VAL A 308 2.06 -15.13 10.19
C VAL A 308 2.97 -13.95 10.55
N LEU A 309 2.75 -13.30 11.70
CA LEU A 309 3.47 -12.09 12.12
C LEU A 309 5.01 -12.25 12.16
N PRO A 310 5.59 -13.35 12.68
CA PRO A 310 7.04 -13.59 12.60
C PRO A 310 7.55 -13.72 11.16
N MET A 311 6.77 -14.29 10.26
CA MET A 311 7.16 -14.38 8.84
C MET A 311 7.11 -13.00 8.19
N TRP A 312 6.05 -12.24 8.45
CA TRP A 312 5.90 -10.86 7.97
C TRP A 312 7.02 -9.94 8.46
N SER A 313 7.47 -10.09 9.72
CA SER A 313 8.54 -9.27 10.29
C SER A 313 9.89 -9.42 9.58
N THR A 314 10.16 -10.58 8.97
CA THR A 314 11.37 -10.75 8.13
C THR A 314 11.39 -9.80 6.92
N GLY A 315 10.22 -9.37 6.44
CA GLY A 315 10.08 -8.37 5.38
C GLY A 315 10.55 -6.96 5.77
N ILE A 316 10.68 -6.65 7.08
CA ILE A 316 11.18 -5.35 7.56
C ILE A 316 12.61 -5.10 7.06
N ALA A 317 13.41 -6.16 6.91
CA ALA A 317 14.77 -6.05 6.35
C ALA A 317 14.75 -5.46 4.92
N ILE A 318 13.78 -5.86 4.10
CA ILE A 318 13.61 -5.34 2.73
C ILE A 318 13.21 -3.85 2.79
N PHE A 319 12.31 -3.47 3.69
CA PHE A 319 11.97 -2.06 3.91
C PHE A 319 13.20 -1.22 4.28
N ALA A 320 14.05 -1.73 5.18
CA ALA A 320 15.29 -1.04 5.55
C ALA A 320 16.22 -0.82 4.35
N MET A 321 16.27 -1.78 3.40
CA MET A 321 17.02 -1.66 2.16
C MET A 321 16.42 -0.63 1.19
N THR A 322 15.09 -0.60 1.05
CA THR A 322 14.42 0.38 0.16
C THR A 322 14.64 1.84 0.56
N ARG A 323 14.97 2.12 1.84
CA ARG A 323 15.38 3.46 2.29
C ARG A 323 16.62 4.00 1.57
N GLN A 324 17.41 3.15 0.91
CA GLN A 324 18.59 3.57 0.16
C GLN A 324 18.27 4.18 -1.21
N PHE A 325 17.04 4.04 -1.70
CA PHE A 325 16.65 4.49 -3.04
C PHE A 325 17.01 5.96 -3.36
N PRO A 326 16.83 6.94 -2.45
CA PRO A 326 17.28 8.32 -2.69
C PRO A 326 18.78 8.45 -3.00
N PHE A 327 19.64 7.62 -2.38
CA PHE A 327 21.08 7.64 -2.66
C PHE A 327 21.40 7.12 -4.06
N SER A 328 20.64 6.15 -4.57
CA SER A 328 20.78 5.68 -5.95
C SER A 328 20.53 6.81 -6.96
N VAL A 329 19.55 7.68 -6.69
CA VAL A 329 19.28 8.87 -7.52
C VAL A 329 20.45 9.84 -7.48
N LEU A 330 21.01 10.10 -6.29
CA LEU A 330 22.18 10.97 -6.14
C LEU A 330 23.44 10.39 -6.82
N GLN A 331 23.64 9.08 -6.75
CA GLN A 331 24.72 8.39 -7.45
C GLN A 331 24.56 8.55 -8.96
N THR A 332 23.35 8.32 -9.47
CA THR A 332 23.01 8.48 -10.89
C THR A 332 23.22 9.92 -11.37
N LYS A 333 22.96 10.92 -10.52
CA LYS A 333 23.23 12.33 -10.84
C LYS A 333 24.71 12.63 -11.12
N THR A 334 25.63 11.81 -10.61
CA THR A 334 27.07 11.95 -10.85
C THR A 334 27.59 11.13 -12.03
N MET A 335 26.73 10.31 -12.65
CA MET A 335 27.07 9.50 -13.81
C MET A 335 26.80 10.25 -15.11
N ASP A 336 27.41 9.82 -16.20
CA ASP A 336 27.00 10.28 -17.53
C ASP A 336 25.65 9.65 -17.90
N ARG A 337 24.66 10.50 -18.17
CA ARG A 337 23.27 10.14 -18.45
C ARG A 337 22.85 10.46 -19.88
N HIS A 338 23.79 10.80 -20.76
CA HIS A 338 23.49 11.08 -22.17
C HIS A 338 23.23 9.78 -22.93
N ILE A 339 22.03 9.64 -23.50
CA ILE A 339 21.72 8.57 -24.46
C ILE A 339 22.05 9.05 -25.88
N PHE A 340 21.74 10.31 -26.15
CA PHE A 340 22.07 10.99 -27.40
C PHE A 340 22.80 12.30 -27.07
N PRO A 341 23.54 12.89 -28.02
CA PRO A 341 24.27 14.14 -27.79
C PRO A 341 23.40 15.31 -27.29
N GLN A 342 22.10 15.29 -27.56
CA GLN A 342 21.15 16.34 -27.14
C GLN A 342 20.14 15.89 -26.09
N PHE A 343 20.22 14.65 -25.61
CA PHE A 343 19.24 14.09 -24.68
C PHE A 343 19.92 13.44 -23.48
N GLU A 344 19.86 14.13 -22.35
CA GLU A 344 20.27 13.64 -21.04
C GLU A 344 19.05 13.14 -20.26
N VAL A 345 19.12 11.89 -19.79
CA VAL A 345 18.04 11.30 -19.00
C VAL A 345 18.10 11.82 -17.57
N SER A 346 16.94 12.18 -17.01
CA SER A 346 16.78 12.53 -15.59
C SER A 346 17.30 11.44 -14.66
N ALA A 347 18.08 11.84 -13.64
CA ALA A 347 18.74 10.90 -12.73
C ALA A 347 17.73 10.02 -11.98
N ALA A 348 16.61 10.60 -11.58
CA ALA A 348 15.54 9.88 -10.89
C ALA A 348 14.75 8.92 -11.82
N SER A 349 14.82 9.10 -13.14
CA SER A 349 14.17 8.21 -14.13
C SER A 349 14.85 6.86 -14.27
N PHE A 350 16.05 6.66 -13.73
CA PHE A 350 16.71 5.34 -13.72
C PHE A 350 15.92 4.29 -12.92
N SER A 351 14.97 4.72 -12.09
CA SER A 351 13.97 3.85 -11.48
C SER A 351 13.13 3.05 -12.49
N VAL A 352 13.03 3.49 -13.75
CA VAL A 352 12.39 2.74 -14.83
C VAL A 352 13.07 1.39 -15.08
N PHE A 353 14.40 1.29 -14.91
CA PHE A 353 15.12 0.03 -15.10
C PHE A 353 14.70 -1.03 -14.09
N MET A 354 14.39 -0.62 -12.86
CA MET A 354 13.84 -1.54 -11.85
C MET A 354 12.46 -2.07 -12.29
N MET A 355 11.60 -1.22 -12.85
CA MET A 355 10.29 -1.62 -13.35
C MET A 355 10.40 -2.58 -14.54
N ILE A 356 11.26 -2.26 -15.52
CA ILE A 356 11.52 -3.14 -16.67
C ILE A 356 12.08 -4.49 -16.21
N ALA A 357 13.06 -4.48 -15.31
CA ALA A 357 13.64 -5.71 -14.77
C ALA A 357 12.60 -6.56 -14.01
N LEU A 358 11.73 -5.94 -13.21
CA LEU A 358 10.63 -6.63 -12.54
C LEU A 358 9.66 -7.25 -13.53
N THR A 359 9.27 -6.52 -14.58
CA THR A 359 8.36 -7.03 -15.63
C THR A 359 8.99 -8.22 -16.37
N ILE A 360 10.24 -8.10 -16.79
CA ILE A 360 10.98 -9.20 -17.44
C ILE A 360 11.07 -10.41 -16.49
N TRP A 361 11.39 -10.17 -15.22
CA TRP A 361 11.51 -11.23 -14.22
C TRP A 361 10.18 -11.96 -13.97
N ILE A 362 9.05 -11.24 -13.88
CA ILE A 362 7.72 -11.85 -13.72
C ILE A 362 7.40 -12.74 -14.93
N ILE A 363 7.59 -12.22 -16.15
CA ILE A 363 7.34 -12.97 -17.39
C ILE A 363 8.22 -14.22 -17.42
N PHE A 364 9.52 -14.08 -17.14
CA PHE A 364 10.45 -15.20 -17.10
C PHE A 364 10.08 -16.22 -16.01
N TYR A 365 9.74 -15.74 -14.82
CA TYR A 365 9.37 -16.60 -13.70
C TYR A 365 8.12 -17.43 -14.02
N ASP A 366 7.04 -16.79 -14.48
CA ASP A 366 5.77 -17.47 -14.71
C ASP A 366 5.77 -18.33 -15.98
N ARG A 367 6.46 -17.90 -17.04
CA ARG A 367 6.44 -18.62 -18.33
C ARG A 367 7.52 -19.68 -18.48
N VAL A 368 8.66 -19.52 -17.80
CA VAL A 368 9.81 -20.42 -17.93
C VAL A 368 10.05 -21.20 -16.65
N LEU A 369 10.24 -20.52 -15.51
CA LEU A 369 10.58 -21.17 -14.26
C LEU A 369 9.43 -21.98 -13.68
N VAL A 370 8.21 -21.46 -13.62
CA VAL A 370 7.06 -22.16 -13.01
C VAL A 370 6.74 -23.49 -13.71
N PRO A 371 6.64 -23.58 -15.06
CA PRO A 371 6.42 -24.87 -15.72
C PRO A 371 7.55 -25.86 -15.48
N LEU A 372 8.80 -25.38 -15.50
CA LEU A 372 9.98 -26.20 -15.26
C LEU A 372 9.99 -26.74 -13.82
N LEU A 373 9.81 -25.86 -12.84
CA LEU A 373 9.76 -26.19 -11.42
C LEU A 373 8.56 -27.08 -11.11
N SER A 374 7.40 -26.85 -11.70
CA SER A 374 6.21 -27.70 -11.54
C SER A 374 6.48 -29.13 -11.99
N LYS A 375 7.18 -29.30 -13.12
CA LYS A 375 7.62 -30.61 -13.62
C LYS A 375 8.60 -31.31 -12.67
N TYR A 376 9.50 -30.58 -12.03
CA TYR A 376 10.50 -31.15 -11.11
C TYR A 376 9.98 -31.37 -9.69
N THR A 377 9.17 -30.46 -9.15
CA THR A 377 8.69 -30.51 -7.75
C THR A 377 7.36 -31.24 -7.62
N GLY A 378 6.66 -31.51 -8.72
CA GLY A 378 5.32 -32.10 -8.73
C GLY A 378 4.23 -31.18 -8.15
N ARG A 379 4.54 -29.90 -7.91
CA ARG A 379 3.59 -28.92 -7.35
C ARG A 379 3.14 -27.96 -8.44
N PRO A 380 1.83 -27.63 -8.55
CA PRO A 380 1.30 -26.84 -9.66
C PRO A 380 1.91 -25.43 -9.80
N ARG A 381 2.43 -24.85 -8.71
CA ARG A 381 3.08 -23.53 -8.69
C ARG A 381 4.61 -23.60 -8.52
N GLY A 382 5.21 -24.80 -8.61
CA GLY A 382 6.64 -25.01 -8.42
C GLY A 382 7.07 -24.88 -6.95
N LEU A 383 7.67 -23.73 -6.59
CA LEU A 383 8.21 -23.46 -5.26
C LEU A 383 7.13 -22.98 -4.28
N SER A 384 7.26 -23.34 -3.00
CA SER A 384 6.40 -22.85 -1.92
C SER A 384 6.53 -21.31 -1.75
N PRO A 385 5.44 -20.57 -1.43
CA PRO A 385 5.51 -19.14 -1.17
C PRO A 385 6.57 -18.75 -0.13
N VAL A 386 6.68 -19.52 0.97
CA VAL A 386 7.67 -19.27 2.04
C VAL A 386 9.10 -19.39 1.50
N PHE A 387 9.34 -20.37 0.64
CA PHE A 387 10.67 -20.58 0.04
C PHE A 387 11.04 -19.45 -0.93
N ARG A 388 10.06 -18.97 -1.72
CA ARG A 388 10.24 -17.81 -2.61
C ARG A 388 10.56 -16.54 -1.82
N MET A 389 9.87 -16.30 -0.70
CA MET A 389 10.15 -15.18 0.21
C MET A 389 11.58 -15.25 0.76
N GLY A 390 12.02 -16.44 1.22
CA GLY A 390 13.38 -16.66 1.70
C GLY A 390 14.46 -16.36 0.65
N ILE A 391 14.28 -16.84 -0.59
CA ILE A 391 15.19 -16.51 -1.70
C ILE A 391 15.24 -14.99 -1.94
N GLY A 392 14.09 -14.32 -1.94
CA GLY A 392 14.01 -12.87 -2.14
C GLY A 392 14.82 -12.07 -1.11
N ILE A 393 14.77 -12.46 0.17
CA ILE A 393 15.57 -11.83 1.22
C ILE A 393 17.07 -12.05 0.98
N ILE A 394 17.50 -13.28 0.64
CA ILE A 394 18.91 -13.60 0.37
C ILE A 394 19.42 -12.78 -0.82
N VAL A 395 18.67 -12.75 -1.93
CA VAL A 395 19.03 -11.98 -3.13
C VAL A 395 19.10 -10.48 -2.82
N SER A 396 18.23 -9.96 -1.95
CA SER A 396 18.27 -8.55 -1.54
C SER A 396 19.53 -8.23 -0.73
N CYS A 397 19.95 -9.12 0.17
CA CYS A 397 21.23 -9.00 0.88
C CYS A 397 22.43 -8.98 -0.07
N VAL A 398 22.45 -9.90 -1.04
CA VAL A 398 23.50 -9.95 -2.07
C VAL A 398 23.52 -8.66 -2.90
N SER A 399 22.35 -8.17 -3.32
CA SER A 399 22.23 -6.92 -4.07
C SER A 399 22.80 -5.72 -3.29
N MET A 400 22.49 -5.60 -1.99
CA MET A 400 23.03 -4.53 -1.15
C MET A 400 24.55 -4.66 -0.97
N ALA A 401 25.08 -5.87 -0.81
CA ALA A 401 26.52 -6.10 -0.74
C ALA A 401 27.23 -5.69 -2.04
N LEU A 402 26.66 -6.04 -3.20
CA LEU A 402 27.17 -5.62 -4.50
C LEU A 402 27.13 -4.09 -4.64
N SER A 403 26.04 -3.44 -4.23
CA SER A 403 25.93 -1.97 -4.24
C SER A 403 26.98 -1.30 -3.34
N ALA A 404 27.31 -1.89 -2.19
CA ALA A 404 28.35 -1.36 -1.31
C ALA A 404 29.75 -1.50 -1.93
N ILE A 405 30.02 -2.64 -2.58
CA ILE A 405 31.29 -2.89 -3.28
C ILE A 405 31.46 -1.90 -4.45
N THR A 406 30.43 -1.72 -5.27
CA THR A 406 30.50 -0.80 -6.43
C THR A 406 30.72 0.65 -5.98
N GLU A 407 30.06 1.09 -4.93
CA GLU A 407 30.26 2.44 -4.37
C GLU A 407 31.65 2.59 -3.74
N SER A 408 32.17 1.56 -3.05
CA SER A 408 33.54 1.58 -2.51
C SER A 408 34.59 1.72 -3.61
N ILE A 409 34.44 0.99 -4.71
CA ILE A 409 35.33 1.09 -5.88
C ILE A 409 35.24 2.49 -6.51
N ARG A 410 34.02 3.03 -6.67
CA ARG A 410 33.82 4.37 -7.23
C ARG A 410 34.51 5.44 -6.38
N ARG A 411 34.33 5.39 -5.06
CA ARG A 411 34.97 6.33 -4.11
C ARG A 411 36.49 6.20 -4.07
N GLY A 412 37.04 5.00 -4.29
CA GLY A 412 38.49 4.81 -4.36
C GLY A 412 39.13 5.32 -5.66
N ARG A 413 38.33 5.56 -6.71
CA ARG A 413 38.80 6.10 -8.00
C ARG A 413 38.59 7.62 -8.16
N ALA A 414 37.70 8.20 -7.37
CA ALA A 414 37.42 9.63 -7.31
C ALA A 414 38.38 10.30 -6.31
#